data_AF-A0A2E8Y9P5-F1
#
_entry.id   AF-A0A2E8Y9P5-F1
#
_cell.length_a   1.000
_cell.length_b   1.000
_cell.length_c   1.000
_cell.angle_alpha   90.00
_cell.angle_beta   90.00
_cell.angle_gamma   90.00
#
_symmetry.space_group_name_H-M   'P 1'
#
loop_
_entity.id
_entity.type
_entity.pdbx_description
1 polymer ?
#
loop_
_entity_poly.entity_id
_entity_poly.type
_entity_poly.pdbx_seq_one_letter_code
_entity_poly.pdbx_strand_id
1 'polypeptide(L)'
;MHPTHRQQPTVGQSSRHAVCRRTGLGIRILPSSLGLSVVVVIQTLVSGGQTGVDRGALRAAISQGLSHGGWCPRGRRAEDGLVPVEFDLSECDSTDYAVRTRLNVQCSDATLILVRGQIEGGSALTLRMALELNKPAWVVDLGAPLPSVMWRRWVVLGRIERLNVAGPRETEAEGIEAEAEAFMGVLLSAAVSGPGD
;
A
#
# COMPACT_ATOMS: atom_id res chain seq x y z
N MET A 1 34.62 -3.70 53.87
CA MET A 1 33.42 -2.84 53.89
C MET A 1 33.21 -2.30 52.48
N HIS A 2 32.28 -2.89 51.73
CA HIS A 2 31.99 -2.54 50.34
C HIS A 2 30.86 -1.51 50.27
N PRO A 3 30.88 -0.55 49.33
CA PRO A 3 29.78 0.38 49.14
C PRO A 3 28.68 -0.25 48.28
N THR A 4 27.44 -0.08 48.75
CA THR A 4 26.20 -0.52 48.09
C THR A 4 25.88 0.35 46.88
N HIS A 5 25.88 -0.25 45.68
CA HIS A 5 25.37 0.35 44.46
C HIS A 5 23.84 0.44 44.50
N ARG A 6 23.30 1.66 44.43
CA ARG A 6 21.88 1.95 44.22
C ARG A 6 21.54 1.64 42.76
N GLN A 7 20.72 0.62 42.54
CA GLN A 7 20.12 0.35 41.23
C GLN A 7 19.06 1.42 40.91
N GLN A 8 19.17 2.02 39.74
CA GLN A 8 18.14 2.87 39.14
C GLN A 8 17.01 1.99 38.57
N PRO A 9 15.73 2.42 38.64
CA PRO A 9 14.65 1.67 38.04
C PRO A 9 14.69 1.80 36.51
N THR A 10 14.68 0.65 35.85
CA THR A 10 14.60 0.48 34.40
C THR A 10 13.32 1.11 33.85
N VAL A 11 13.48 2.03 32.90
CA VAL A 11 12.39 2.59 32.10
C VAL A 11 11.76 1.44 31.30
N GLY A 12 10.52 1.10 31.65
CA GLY A 12 9.72 0.10 30.93
C GLY A 12 9.49 0.53 29.49
N GLN A 13 10.08 -0.20 28.55
CA GLN A 13 9.75 -0.12 27.14
C GLN A 13 8.34 -0.68 26.94
N SER A 14 7.35 0.20 26.90
CA SER A 14 6.03 -0.10 26.38
C SER A 14 6.15 -0.29 24.87
N SER A 15 6.23 -1.55 24.45
CA SER A 15 6.04 -1.99 23.06
C SER A 15 4.64 -1.59 22.60
N ARG A 16 4.53 -0.40 22.01
CA ARG A 16 3.33 0.05 21.29
C ARG A 16 3.26 -0.73 19.99
N HIS A 17 2.66 -1.91 20.07
CA HIS A 17 2.19 -2.63 18.89
C HIS A 17 1.24 -1.68 18.14
N ALA A 18 1.68 -1.15 17.01
CA ALA A 18 0.80 -0.34 16.19
C ALA A 18 -0.23 -1.29 15.56
N VAL A 19 -1.39 -1.32 16.19
CA VAL A 19 -2.51 -2.18 15.78
C VAL A 19 -3.00 -1.69 14.42
N CYS A 20 -3.11 -2.61 13.47
CA CYS A 20 -3.85 -2.45 12.22
C CYS A 20 -5.29 -2.03 12.53
N ARG A 21 -5.58 -0.72 12.56
CA ARG A 21 -6.95 -0.24 12.76
C ARG A 21 -7.69 -0.39 11.43
N ARG A 22 -8.65 -1.31 11.37
CA ARG A 22 -9.66 -1.30 10.31
C ARG A 22 -10.52 -0.05 10.52
N THR A 23 -10.50 0.87 9.57
CA THR A 23 -11.56 1.86 9.42
C THR A 23 -12.83 1.12 9.00
N GLY A 24 -14.00 1.56 9.50
CA GLY A 24 -15.27 0.88 9.23
C GLY A 24 -15.58 0.77 7.73
N LEU A 25 -16.45 -0.19 7.39
CA LEU A 25 -16.88 -0.51 6.02
C LEU A 25 -17.38 0.75 5.29
N GLY A 26 -16.60 1.32 4.38
CA GLY A 26 -16.99 2.51 3.63
C GLY A 26 -17.78 2.14 2.39
N ILE A 27 -19.04 1.79 2.63
CA ILE A 27 -20.05 1.65 1.59
C ILE A 27 -20.47 3.06 1.14
N ARG A 28 -20.26 3.40 -0.14
CA ARG A 28 -20.97 4.53 -0.76
C ARG A 28 -22.21 4.00 -1.49
N ILE A 29 -23.38 4.48 -1.05
CA ILE A 29 -24.64 4.29 -1.77
C ILE A 29 -24.75 5.44 -2.78
N LEU A 30 -24.66 5.14 -4.08
CA LEU A 30 -24.97 6.11 -5.11
C LEU A 30 -26.43 5.90 -5.57
N PRO A 31 -27.25 6.96 -5.64
CA PRO A 31 -28.60 6.84 -6.16
C PRO A 31 -28.52 6.50 -7.65
N SER A 32 -29.08 5.34 -8.02
CA SER A 32 -29.34 5.00 -9.42
C SER A 32 -30.84 4.85 -9.62
N SER A 33 -31.33 5.20 -10.81
CA SER A 33 -32.75 5.20 -11.17
C SER A 33 -33.40 3.80 -11.14
N LEU A 34 -32.66 2.72 -10.87
CA LEU A 34 -33.12 1.33 -10.92
C LEU A 34 -32.70 0.47 -9.71
N GLY A 35 -32.33 1.06 -8.57
CA GLY A 35 -32.01 0.33 -7.33
C GLY A 35 -30.71 0.78 -6.67
N LEU A 36 -30.50 0.39 -5.40
CA LEU A 36 -29.24 0.66 -4.69
C LEU A 36 -28.11 -0.15 -5.34
N SER A 37 -27.18 0.53 -6.02
CA SER A 37 -25.90 -0.04 -6.41
C SER A 37 -24.89 0.24 -5.29
N VAL A 38 -24.43 -0.80 -4.59
CA VAL A 38 -23.29 -0.70 -3.68
C VAL A 38 -22.03 -0.62 -4.53
N VAL A 39 -21.42 0.56 -4.60
CA VAL A 39 -20.12 0.72 -5.25
C VAL A 39 -19.05 0.54 -4.17
N VAL A 40 -18.26 -0.53 -4.29
CA VAL A 40 -17.04 -0.66 -3.49
C VAL A 40 -16.02 0.30 -4.09
N VAL A 41 -15.58 1.26 -3.29
CA VAL A 41 -14.57 2.24 -3.67
C VAL A 41 -13.37 2.02 -2.75
N ILE A 42 -12.16 2.00 -3.32
CA ILE A 42 -10.94 2.05 -2.52
C ILE A 42 -10.98 3.35 -1.73
N GLN A 43 -10.85 3.24 -0.41
CA GLN A 43 -10.84 4.39 0.49
C GLN A 43 -9.43 4.82 0.86
N THR A 44 -8.49 3.86 0.92
CA THR A 44 -7.11 4.16 1.23
C THR A 44 -6.16 3.35 0.37
N LEU A 45 -5.21 4.03 -0.25
CA LEU A 45 -4.05 3.41 -0.87
C LEU A 45 -2.90 3.38 0.15
N VAL A 46 -2.34 2.20 0.42
CA VAL A 46 -1.15 2.07 1.25
C VAL A 46 0.03 1.58 0.44
N SER A 47 1.23 2.02 0.83
CA SER A 47 2.48 1.67 0.16
C SER A 47 3.65 1.89 1.12
N GLY A 48 4.84 1.40 0.76
CA GLY A 48 6.00 1.43 1.63
C GLY A 48 6.93 2.63 1.47
N GLY A 49 6.69 3.51 0.50
CA GLY A 49 7.46 4.75 0.28
C GLY A 49 8.83 4.60 -0.40
N GLN A 50 9.20 3.40 -0.85
CA GLN A 50 10.39 3.22 -1.67
C GLN A 50 10.26 4.02 -2.99
N THR A 51 11.36 4.38 -3.63
CA THR A 51 11.33 4.90 -5.01
C THR A 51 10.58 3.93 -5.95
N GLY A 52 10.22 4.40 -7.15
CA GLY A 52 9.54 3.53 -8.12
C GLY A 52 8.05 3.38 -7.79
N VAL A 53 7.54 2.15 -7.88
CA VAL A 53 6.10 1.87 -7.78
C VAL A 53 5.48 2.37 -6.48
N ASP A 54 6.19 2.21 -5.36
CA ASP A 54 5.71 2.59 -4.05
C ASP A 54 5.32 4.08 -4.02
N ARG A 55 6.17 4.97 -4.55
CA ARG A 55 5.92 6.42 -4.63
C ARG A 55 4.94 6.79 -5.72
N GLY A 56 5.02 6.16 -6.89
CA GLY A 56 4.08 6.43 -7.98
C GLY A 56 2.63 6.20 -7.53
N ALA A 57 2.39 5.13 -6.78
CA ALA A 57 1.08 4.85 -6.21
C ALA A 57 0.64 5.89 -5.16
N LEU A 58 1.53 6.35 -4.29
CA LEU A 58 1.23 7.40 -3.29
C LEU A 58 0.95 8.74 -3.96
N ARG A 59 1.72 9.12 -4.99
CA ARG A 59 1.49 10.34 -5.78
C ARG A 59 0.13 10.28 -6.49
N ALA A 60 -0.22 9.13 -7.07
CA ALA A 60 -1.54 8.94 -7.68
C ALA A 60 -2.69 9.09 -6.66
N ALA A 61 -2.53 8.58 -5.44
CA ALA A 61 -3.53 8.78 -4.39
C ALA A 61 -3.67 10.27 -4.02
N ILE A 62 -2.55 10.96 -3.82
CA ILE A 62 -2.52 12.40 -3.53
C ILE A 62 -3.20 13.21 -4.64
N SER A 63 -2.87 12.95 -5.92
CA SER A 63 -3.42 13.69 -7.05
C SER A 63 -4.93 13.48 -7.22
N GLN A 64 -5.46 12.35 -6.79
CA GLN A 64 -6.89 12.03 -6.78
C GLN A 64 -7.61 12.46 -5.49
N GLY A 65 -6.90 13.04 -4.51
CA GLY A 65 -7.47 13.37 -3.20
C GLY A 65 -7.92 12.13 -2.39
N LEU A 66 -7.37 10.97 -2.71
CA LEU A 66 -7.62 9.71 -2.01
C LEU A 66 -6.74 9.64 -0.75
N SER A 67 -7.28 9.12 0.36
CA SER A 67 -6.45 8.88 1.55
C SER A 67 -5.30 7.93 1.21
N HIS A 68 -4.10 8.26 1.68
CA HIS A 68 -2.90 7.46 1.49
C HIS A 68 -2.20 7.16 2.82
N GLY A 69 -1.27 6.22 2.80
CA GLY A 69 -0.38 5.98 3.93
C GLY A 69 0.41 4.67 3.81
N GLY A 70 0.74 4.06 4.94
CA GLY A 70 1.41 2.76 4.98
C GLY A 70 2.58 2.70 5.96
N TRP A 71 3.40 1.67 5.81
CA TRP A 71 4.54 1.38 6.67
C TRP A 71 5.85 1.56 5.91
N CYS A 72 6.75 2.37 6.46
CA CYS A 72 8.13 2.53 5.99
C CYS A 72 9.12 2.02 7.05
N PRO A 73 10.39 1.74 6.70
CA PRO A 73 11.39 1.36 7.68
C PRO A 73 11.65 2.48 8.69
N ARG A 74 12.12 2.11 9.89
CA ARG A 74 12.65 3.04 10.89
C ARG A 74 13.67 4.00 10.26
N GLY A 75 13.55 5.27 10.60
CA GLY A 75 14.26 6.38 9.99
C GLY A 75 13.74 6.77 8.60
N ARG A 76 12.51 6.38 8.23
CA ARG A 76 11.90 6.61 6.90
C ARG A 76 12.84 6.28 5.74
N ARG A 77 13.53 5.14 5.79
CA ARG A 77 14.57 4.82 4.79
C ARG A 77 13.96 4.44 3.43
N ALA A 78 14.54 4.97 2.37
CA ALA A 78 14.39 4.59 0.97
C ALA A 78 15.79 4.48 0.32
N GLU A 79 15.87 4.03 -0.93
CA GLU A 79 17.16 3.88 -1.62
C GLU A 79 17.88 5.21 -1.90
N ASP A 80 17.11 6.29 -2.07
CA ASP A 80 17.58 7.65 -2.33
C ASP A 80 17.66 8.51 -1.05
N GLY A 81 17.54 7.89 0.13
CA GLY A 81 17.64 8.57 1.42
C GLY A 81 16.36 8.46 2.23
N LEU A 82 15.75 9.61 2.56
CA LEU A 82 14.54 9.66 3.38
C LEU A 82 13.29 9.67 2.50
N VAL A 83 12.30 8.88 2.88
CA VAL A 83 10.96 8.95 2.28
C VAL A 83 10.40 10.36 2.52
N PRO A 84 9.97 11.06 1.45
CA PRO A 84 9.41 12.41 1.55
C PRO A 84 8.29 12.55 2.59
N VAL A 85 8.20 13.71 3.24
CA VAL A 85 7.32 13.94 4.40
C VAL A 85 5.84 14.08 4.03
N GLU A 86 5.55 14.38 2.76
CA GLU A 86 4.20 14.44 2.19
C GLU A 86 3.50 13.07 2.12
N PHE A 87 4.25 11.98 2.28
CA PHE A 87 3.69 10.64 2.37
C PHE A 87 3.36 10.31 3.83
N ASP A 88 2.07 10.08 4.12
CA ASP A 88 1.52 9.77 5.45
C ASP A 88 1.89 8.35 5.94
N LEU A 89 3.19 8.07 6.01
CA LEU A 89 3.73 6.77 6.39
C LEU A 89 4.09 6.72 7.87
N SER A 90 3.78 5.59 8.48
CA SER A 90 4.24 5.21 9.82
C SER A 90 5.55 4.44 9.74
N GLU A 91 6.48 4.70 10.64
CA GLU A 91 7.71 3.91 10.76
C GLU A 91 7.43 2.60 11.49
N CYS A 92 7.89 1.48 10.94
CA CYS A 92 7.94 0.23 11.68
C CYS A 92 9.15 0.21 12.63
N ASP A 93 9.14 -0.66 13.63
CA ASP A 93 10.25 -0.80 14.60
C ASP A 93 11.45 -1.58 14.03
N SER A 94 11.77 -1.39 12.74
CA SER A 94 12.89 -2.05 12.09
C SER A 94 13.36 -1.27 10.87
N THR A 95 14.67 -1.31 10.62
CA THR A 95 15.27 -0.79 9.39
C THR A 95 15.19 -1.78 8.21
N ASP A 96 14.74 -3.00 8.46
CA ASP A 96 14.59 -4.05 7.45
C ASP A 96 13.33 -3.84 6.60
N TYR A 97 13.51 -3.76 5.28
CA TYR A 97 12.42 -3.63 4.32
C TYR A 97 11.43 -4.79 4.37
N ALA A 98 11.85 -6.01 4.76
CA ALA A 98 10.94 -7.14 4.87
C ALA A 98 9.84 -6.89 5.92
N VAL A 99 10.18 -6.20 7.03
CA VAL A 99 9.23 -5.89 8.11
C VAL A 99 8.15 -4.92 7.63
N ARG A 100 8.54 -3.82 6.97
CA ARG A 100 7.56 -2.85 6.44
C ARG A 100 6.69 -3.46 5.35
N THR A 101 7.28 -4.29 4.46
CA THR A 101 6.54 -5.00 3.40
C THR A 101 5.49 -5.93 4.00
N ARG A 102 5.86 -6.73 5.01
CA ARG A 102 4.91 -7.62 5.68
C ARG A 102 3.77 -6.85 6.34
N LEU A 103 4.07 -5.72 7.00
CA LEU A 103 3.05 -4.88 7.63
C LEU A 103 2.08 -4.28 6.61
N ASN A 104 2.56 -3.79 5.47
CA ASN A 104 1.69 -3.26 4.40
C ASN A 104 0.76 -4.33 3.82
N VAL A 105 1.26 -5.55 3.61
CA VAL A 105 0.44 -6.69 3.17
C VAL A 105 -0.57 -7.10 4.25
N GLN A 106 -0.13 -7.21 5.50
CA GLN A 106 -0.99 -7.63 6.61
C GLN A 106 -2.12 -6.63 6.88
N CYS A 107 -1.80 -5.34 6.81
CA CYS A 107 -2.69 -4.24 7.15
C CYS A 107 -3.51 -3.72 5.95
N SER A 108 -3.55 -4.43 4.83
CA SER A 108 -4.40 -4.13 3.67
C SER A 108 -5.41 -5.25 3.43
N ASP A 109 -6.46 -4.97 2.68
CA ASP A 109 -7.44 -5.97 2.26
C ASP A 109 -6.89 -6.84 1.13
N ALA A 110 -6.08 -6.23 0.26
CA ALA A 110 -5.41 -6.89 -0.85
C ALA A 110 -4.12 -6.15 -1.23
N THR A 111 -3.28 -6.80 -2.03
CA THR A 111 -2.06 -6.20 -2.59
C THR A 111 -2.06 -6.24 -4.12
N LEU A 112 -1.95 -5.07 -4.76
CA LEU A 112 -1.65 -4.94 -6.18
C LEU A 112 -0.13 -4.83 -6.35
N ILE A 113 0.44 -5.70 -7.18
CA ILE A 113 1.89 -5.71 -7.46
C ILE A 113 2.08 -5.30 -8.92
N LEU A 114 2.65 -4.12 -9.13
CA LEU A 114 2.97 -3.61 -10.46
C LEU A 114 4.39 -4.02 -10.83
N VAL A 115 4.55 -4.56 -12.03
CA VAL A 115 5.83 -5.03 -12.56
C VAL A 115 6.00 -4.59 -14.01
N ARG A 116 7.23 -4.69 -14.52
CA ARG A 116 7.53 -4.64 -15.96
C ARG A 116 8.08 -6.01 -16.35
N GLY A 117 7.25 -6.84 -16.98
CA GLY A 117 7.59 -8.24 -17.25
C GLY A 117 7.53 -9.16 -16.01
N GLN A 118 8.58 -9.95 -15.79
CA GLN A 118 8.59 -10.98 -14.74
C GLN A 118 8.70 -10.39 -13.32
N ILE A 119 8.08 -11.05 -12.35
CA ILE A 119 8.13 -10.63 -10.95
C ILE A 119 9.42 -11.13 -10.29
N GLU A 120 10.20 -10.20 -9.73
CA GLU A 120 11.52 -10.49 -9.14
C GLU A 120 11.73 -9.73 -7.82
N GLY A 121 12.86 -10.01 -7.15
CA GLY A 121 13.35 -9.22 -6.01
C GLY A 121 12.32 -8.96 -4.90
N GLY A 122 12.22 -7.68 -4.50
CA GLY A 122 11.28 -7.23 -3.46
C GLY A 122 9.80 -7.43 -3.82
N SER A 123 9.46 -7.38 -5.09
CA SER A 123 8.10 -7.65 -5.58
C SER A 123 7.72 -9.12 -5.38
N ALA A 124 8.64 -10.04 -5.71
CA ALA A 124 8.44 -11.48 -5.47
C ALA A 124 8.32 -11.80 -3.97
N LEU A 125 9.09 -11.12 -3.12
CA LEU A 125 8.94 -11.22 -1.66
C LEU A 125 7.55 -10.78 -1.20
N THR A 126 7.04 -9.68 -1.75
CA THR A 126 5.70 -9.16 -1.43
C THR A 126 4.61 -10.17 -1.78
N LEU A 127 4.69 -10.78 -2.97
CA LEU A 127 3.76 -11.84 -3.38
C LEU A 127 3.81 -13.04 -2.43
N ARG A 128 5.01 -13.51 -2.07
CA ARG A 128 5.16 -14.61 -1.10
C ARG A 128 4.52 -14.28 0.24
N MET A 129 4.75 -13.07 0.77
CA MET A 129 4.15 -12.63 2.03
C MET A 129 2.62 -12.55 1.95
N ALA A 130 2.06 -12.12 0.82
CA ALA A 130 0.61 -12.11 0.63
C ALA A 130 0.03 -13.53 0.65
N LEU A 131 0.68 -14.47 -0.02
CA LEU A 131 0.29 -15.88 0.00
C LEU A 131 0.38 -16.48 1.41
N GLU A 132 1.49 -16.26 2.12
CA GLU A 132 1.67 -16.72 3.51
C GLU A 132 0.60 -16.18 4.47
N LEU A 133 0.17 -14.93 4.27
CA LEU A 133 -0.83 -14.26 5.10
C LEU A 133 -2.27 -14.51 4.64
N ASN A 134 -2.48 -15.33 3.61
CA ASN A 134 -3.78 -15.56 2.97
C ASN A 134 -4.46 -14.25 2.55
N LYS A 135 -3.67 -13.30 2.02
CA LYS A 135 -4.15 -12.03 1.49
C LYS A 135 -4.29 -12.11 -0.04
N PRO A 136 -5.40 -11.65 -0.62
CA PRO A 136 -5.53 -11.51 -2.06
C PRO A 136 -4.39 -10.67 -2.63
N ALA A 137 -3.74 -11.17 -3.68
CA ALA A 137 -2.73 -10.44 -4.42
C ALA A 137 -3.01 -10.52 -5.91
N TRP A 138 -2.76 -9.42 -6.62
CA TRP A 138 -2.85 -9.38 -8.08
C TRP A 138 -1.59 -8.78 -8.65
N VAL A 139 -0.90 -9.54 -9.51
CA VAL A 139 0.27 -9.07 -10.25
C VAL A 139 -0.19 -8.55 -11.60
N VAL A 140 0.23 -7.33 -11.94
CA VAL A 140 -0.10 -6.66 -13.19
C VAL A 140 1.17 -6.15 -13.84
N ASP A 141 1.36 -6.51 -15.11
CA ASP A 141 2.42 -5.98 -15.94
C ASP A 141 1.99 -4.63 -16.53
N LEU A 142 2.78 -3.58 -16.28
CA LEU A 142 2.54 -2.24 -16.81
C LEU A 142 2.72 -2.17 -18.33
N GLY A 143 3.41 -3.13 -18.93
CA GLY A 143 3.51 -3.26 -20.39
C GLY A 143 2.26 -3.84 -21.05
N ALA A 144 1.32 -4.38 -20.27
CA ALA A 144 0.07 -4.96 -20.78
C ALA A 144 -1.06 -3.91 -20.85
N PRO A 145 -2.09 -4.14 -21.68
CA PRO A 145 -3.28 -3.28 -21.71
C PRO A 145 -3.93 -3.14 -20.33
N LEU A 146 -4.40 -1.93 -20.02
CA LEU A 146 -5.07 -1.62 -18.76
C LEU A 146 -6.26 -2.57 -18.51
N PRO A 147 -6.25 -3.37 -17.42
CA PRO A 147 -7.26 -4.40 -17.19
C PRO A 147 -8.50 -3.83 -16.46
N SER A 148 -9.12 -2.77 -16.98
CA SER A 148 -10.15 -1.98 -16.28
C SER A 148 -11.37 -2.79 -15.79
N VAL A 149 -11.86 -3.75 -16.59
CA VAL A 149 -12.99 -4.63 -16.21
C VAL A 149 -12.58 -5.61 -15.10
N MET A 150 -11.38 -6.19 -15.21
CA MET A 150 -10.87 -7.11 -14.19
C MET A 150 -10.59 -6.38 -12.88
N TRP A 151 -10.06 -5.14 -12.97
CA TRP A 151 -9.86 -4.26 -11.83
C TRP A 151 -11.15 -4.01 -11.05
N ARG A 152 -12.21 -3.55 -11.74
CA ARG A 152 -13.50 -3.31 -11.09
C ARG A 152 -14.05 -4.57 -10.43
N ARG A 153 -13.97 -5.72 -11.12
CA ARG A 153 -14.40 -7.00 -10.55
C ARG A 153 -13.58 -7.39 -9.32
N TRP A 154 -12.27 -7.24 -9.37
CA TRP A 154 -11.36 -7.59 -8.27
C TRP A 154 -11.64 -6.73 -7.03
N VAL A 155 -11.78 -5.42 -7.19
CA VAL A 155 -12.11 -4.49 -6.10
C VAL A 155 -13.48 -4.80 -5.50
N VAL A 156 -14.52 -4.95 -6.33
CA VAL A 156 -15.89 -5.16 -5.85
C VAL A 156 -16.08 -6.52 -5.20
N LEU A 157 -15.64 -7.60 -5.85
CA LEU A 157 -15.79 -8.95 -5.31
C LEU A 157 -14.89 -9.18 -4.09
N GLY A 158 -13.70 -8.58 -4.08
CA GLY A 158 -12.77 -8.64 -2.96
C GLY A 158 -13.13 -7.72 -1.80
N ARG A 159 -14.11 -6.82 -1.95
CA ARG A 159 -14.45 -5.75 -0.98
C ARG A 159 -13.21 -4.99 -0.53
N ILE A 160 -12.37 -4.62 -1.50
CA ILE A 160 -11.07 -4.01 -1.24
C ILE A 160 -11.29 -2.52 -0.96
N GLU A 161 -11.13 -2.13 0.31
CA GLU A 161 -11.23 -0.73 0.74
C GLU A 161 -9.83 -0.15 0.99
N ARG A 162 -8.93 -0.96 1.53
CA ARG A 162 -7.54 -0.62 1.80
C ARG A 162 -6.61 -1.43 0.90
N LEU A 163 -6.14 -0.81 -0.17
CA LEU A 163 -5.29 -1.46 -1.16
C LEU A 163 -3.81 -1.18 -0.89
N ASN A 164 -3.01 -2.22 -0.69
CA ASN A 164 -1.55 -2.09 -0.76
C ASN A 164 -1.10 -2.10 -2.22
N VAL A 165 -0.21 -1.19 -2.60
CA VAL A 165 0.46 -1.19 -3.91
C VAL A 165 1.96 -1.35 -3.70
N ALA A 166 2.57 -2.25 -4.45
CA ALA A 166 3.99 -2.55 -4.37
C ALA A 166 4.57 -2.85 -5.75
N GLY A 167 5.89 -2.74 -5.89
CA GLY A 167 6.60 -3.07 -7.13
C GLY A 167 8.09 -2.79 -6.99
N PRO A 168 8.85 -2.87 -8.10
CA PRO A 168 10.28 -2.59 -8.07
C PRO A 168 10.56 -1.12 -7.76
N ARG A 169 11.75 -0.89 -7.24
CA ARG A 169 12.31 0.43 -7.00
C ARG A 169 12.89 1.03 -8.28
N GLU A 170 13.10 2.33 -8.29
CA GLU A 170 13.50 3.06 -9.49
C GLU A 170 14.84 2.55 -10.06
N THR A 171 15.81 2.21 -9.19
CA THR A 171 17.08 1.62 -9.66
C THR A 171 16.95 0.22 -10.29
N GLU A 172 15.85 -0.48 -10.06
CA GLU A 172 15.58 -1.81 -10.65
C GLU A 172 14.77 -1.70 -11.95
N ALA A 173 14.00 -0.62 -12.11
CA ALA A 173 13.19 -0.35 -13.29
C ALA A 173 13.05 1.16 -13.51
N GLU A 174 13.95 1.73 -14.31
CA GLU A 174 13.94 3.16 -14.63
C GLU A 174 12.60 3.57 -15.29
N GLY A 175 12.08 4.73 -14.88
CA GLY A 175 10.80 5.30 -15.29
C GLY A 175 9.57 4.71 -14.60
N ILE A 176 9.72 3.68 -13.76
CA ILE A 176 8.56 2.96 -13.23
C ILE A 176 7.74 3.77 -12.22
N GLU A 177 8.34 4.73 -11.51
CA GLU A 177 7.59 5.65 -10.64
C GLU A 177 6.51 6.39 -11.43
N ALA A 178 6.88 7.01 -12.57
CA ALA A 178 5.97 7.79 -13.40
C ALA A 178 4.92 6.90 -14.09
N GLU A 179 5.32 5.72 -14.57
CA GLU A 179 4.40 4.75 -15.16
C GLU A 179 3.36 4.27 -14.13
N ALA A 180 3.80 3.94 -12.92
CA ALA A 180 2.91 3.52 -11.83
C ALA A 180 1.94 4.63 -11.42
N GLU A 181 2.41 5.89 -11.35
CA GLU A 181 1.55 7.04 -11.05
C GLU A 181 0.46 7.21 -12.10
N ALA A 182 0.82 7.21 -13.38
CA ALA A 182 -0.14 7.33 -14.48
C ALA A 182 -1.14 6.17 -14.51
N PHE A 183 -0.64 4.94 -14.37
CA PHE A 183 -1.46 3.73 -14.35
C PHE A 183 -2.48 3.74 -13.21
N MET A 184 -2.03 4.06 -11.99
CA MET A 184 -2.90 4.15 -10.84
C MET A 184 -3.89 5.31 -10.94
N GLY A 185 -3.49 6.46 -11.49
CA GLY A 185 -4.41 7.57 -11.75
C GLY A 185 -5.61 7.15 -12.63
N VAL A 186 -5.36 6.38 -13.68
CA VAL A 186 -6.44 5.85 -14.54
C VAL A 186 -7.30 4.81 -13.81
N LEU A 187 -6.70 3.89 -13.05
CA LEU A 187 -7.49 2.89 -12.30
C LEU A 187 -8.35 3.49 -11.19
N LEU A 188 -7.84 4.52 -10.50
CA LEU A 188 -8.55 5.18 -9.41
C LEU A 188 -9.67 6.08 -9.94
N SER A 189 -9.44 6.85 -11.01
CA SER A 189 -10.50 7.64 -11.66
C SER A 189 -11.63 6.76 -12.21
N ALA A 190 -11.29 5.62 -12.82
CA ALA A 190 -12.26 4.66 -13.31
C ALA A 190 -13.09 3.98 -12.20
N ALA A 191 -12.69 4.09 -10.94
CA ALA A 191 -13.45 3.59 -9.77
C ALA A 191 -14.37 4.66 -9.15
N VAL A 192 -14.18 5.94 -9.51
CA VAL A 192 -15.01 7.07 -9.04
C VAL A 192 -16.16 7.36 -10.00
N SER A 193 -16.03 7.02 -11.28
CA SER A 193 -17.13 7.13 -12.24
C SER A 193 -18.09 5.93 -12.14
N GLY A 194 -19.31 6.20 -11.66
CA GLY A 194 -20.45 5.31 -11.87
C GLY A 194 -20.70 5.05 -13.37
N PRO A 195 -21.58 4.09 -13.72
CA PRO A 195 -21.88 3.82 -15.13
C PRO A 195 -22.56 5.04 -15.74
N GLY A 196 -21.84 5.78 -16.58
CA GLY A 196 -22.30 7.03 -17.17
C GLY A 196 -21.24 7.69 -18.03
N ASP A 197 -20.74 6.96 -19.02
CA ASP A 197 -20.38 7.48 -20.34
C ASP A 197 -21.06 6.56 -21.38
#